data_AF-A0AAU8X3E2-F1
#
_entry.id   AF-A0AAU8X3E2-F1
#
_cell.length_a   1.000
_cell.length_b   1.000
_cell.length_c   1.000
_cell.angle_alpha   90.00
_cell.angle_beta   90.00
_cell.angle_gamma   90.00
#
_symmetry.space_group_name_H-M   'P 1'
#
loop_
_entity.id
_entity.type
_entity.pdbx_description
1 polymer ?
#
loop_
_entity_poly.entity_id
_entity_poly.type
_entity_poly.pdbx_seq_one_letter_code
_entity_poly.pdbx_strand_id
1 'polypeptide(L)'
;MHVSIEQHYSNLTPDGGVAGRNERARADALRHTVKTDNLIPATVSYQSQGRLLLVGPEDRIRRAASLLPQGVMPTLLVTESVHDAEAADLEAIFDATASLAALTLREPSLKGYLGQYQLTGLNGQGERVDLAGLCFPQQGFPQQAVSDGEPRFDLVADLGRTPLFALERPPIGYLHLVDDEGLAAQLAELCALTGIFDKPRYFRLDAEACAFTARGVPGCSRCLDVCPTDALKPVNGRIQIDPHLCQGFGSCASACPTGAIAYHQPDASTSGDYLLRLLKRYREAGGAHPVLLIAGENERARLEASLPALPTHWLPVWVEESASLGVESWLAALAYGASAVRIVLGEDAPASVRALLERELASAAVLLVGAGLSADRVALHSLSAMERASEHPGTALFDKPLKGEKRETLFAAFDALWQANGGNHEPLAVPHGAPYGAVVLKESDCTLCMGCVAVCPTRALHAVGHTPGLNFIEQDCIQCGMCEKACPEQAIVLAPRLQPVPEVRRAVQSLKAEEAACCIRCSKPFAPASLIRRIQQKLAGHSHFQNEAAARLLMCEDCRVKDVFTALAADPAAQLKI
;
A
#
# COMPACT_ATOMS: atom_id res chain seq x y z
N MET A 1 27.94 -7.20 -1.42
CA MET A 1 28.37 -7.21 -0.02
C MET A 1 27.97 -8.55 0.61
N HIS A 2 28.84 -9.56 0.57
CA HIS A 2 28.56 -10.92 1.06
C HIS A 2 29.54 -11.37 2.18
N VAL A 3 30.45 -10.50 2.62
CA VAL A 3 31.68 -10.90 3.33
C VAL A 3 31.56 -10.88 4.86
N SER A 4 30.57 -10.19 5.44
CA SER A 4 30.51 -10.02 6.91
C SER A 4 29.96 -11.22 7.69
N ILE A 5 29.30 -12.18 7.04
CA ILE A 5 28.74 -13.37 7.71
C ILE A 5 29.76 -14.52 7.79
N GLU A 6 30.79 -14.53 6.93
CA GLU A 6 31.72 -15.65 6.79
C GLU A 6 32.68 -15.82 7.98
N GLN A 7 33.00 -14.75 8.71
CA GLN A 7 34.07 -14.76 9.71
C GLN A 7 33.65 -15.18 11.13
N HIS A 8 32.35 -15.37 11.40
CA HIS A 8 31.85 -15.67 12.76
C HIS A 8 31.57 -17.16 13.05
N TYR A 9 31.60 -18.06 12.06
CA TYR A 9 31.10 -19.43 12.24
C TYR A 9 32.17 -20.54 12.21
N SER A 10 33.46 -20.21 12.38
CA SER A 10 34.58 -21.13 12.12
C SER A 10 34.93 -22.09 13.26
N ASN A 11 34.34 -21.98 14.46
CA ASN A 11 34.72 -22.78 15.63
C ASN A 11 33.50 -23.30 16.40
N LEU A 12 32.87 -24.39 15.96
CA LEU A 12 31.76 -25.03 16.68
C LEU A 12 32.13 -26.45 17.11
N THR A 13 32.09 -26.71 18.43
CA THR A 13 32.31 -28.03 19.02
C THR A 13 31.09 -28.95 18.82
N PRO A 14 31.27 -30.28 18.70
CA PRO A 14 30.18 -31.19 18.32
C PRO A 14 29.07 -31.34 19.39
N ASP A 15 29.38 -31.06 20.66
CA ASP A 15 28.62 -31.58 21.81
C ASP A 15 27.81 -30.51 22.58
N GLY A 16 27.29 -29.51 21.86
CA GLY A 16 26.36 -28.53 22.43
C GLY A 16 24.93 -29.06 22.37
N GLY A 17 24.18 -28.94 23.48
CA GLY A 17 22.76 -29.32 23.58
C GLY A 17 21.82 -28.61 22.59
N VAL A 18 20.54 -28.42 22.92
CA VAL A 18 19.54 -27.82 21.99
C VAL A 18 20.04 -26.51 21.38
N ALA A 19 20.66 -25.63 22.18
CA ALA A 19 21.18 -24.35 21.72
C ALA A 19 22.32 -24.48 20.68
N GLY A 20 23.26 -25.42 20.87
CA GLY A 20 24.36 -25.66 19.94
C GLY A 20 23.92 -26.32 18.64
N ARG A 21 22.89 -27.18 18.68
CA ARG A 21 22.25 -27.69 17.46
C ARG A 21 21.58 -26.58 16.66
N ASN A 22 20.80 -25.73 17.33
CA ASN A 22 20.13 -24.59 16.68
C ASN A 22 21.13 -23.60 16.07
N GLU A 23 22.24 -23.33 16.76
CA GLU A 23 23.30 -22.47 16.24
C GLU A 23 23.93 -23.02 14.95
N ARG A 24 24.30 -24.31 14.95
CA ARG A 24 24.82 -24.98 13.74
C ARG A 24 23.80 -24.99 12.61
N ALA A 25 22.55 -25.31 12.93
CA ALA A 25 21.46 -25.35 11.95
C ALA A 25 21.16 -23.97 11.36
N ARG A 26 21.20 -22.91 12.17
CA ARG A 26 21.07 -21.52 11.73
C ARG A 26 22.19 -21.15 10.76
N ALA A 27 23.44 -21.42 11.14
CA ALA A 27 24.59 -21.14 10.29
C ALA A 27 24.53 -21.92 8.95
N ASP A 28 24.12 -23.18 8.99
CA ASP A 28 23.92 -24.00 7.78
C ASP A 28 22.81 -23.44 6.88
N ALA A 29 21.64 -23.14 7.45
CA ALA A 29 20.50 -22.63 6.71
C ALA A 29 20.78 -21.27 6.05
N LEU A 30 21.44 -20.35 6.77
CA LEU A 30 21.80 -19.04 6.25
C LEU A 30 22.85 -19.10 5.14
N ARG A 31 23.85 -20.00 5.25
CA ARG A 31 24.88 -20.17 4.22
C ARG A 31 24.35 -20.81 2.94
N HIS A 32 23.40 -21.73 3.05
CA HIS A 32 22.95 -22.56 1.93
C HIS A 32 21.57 -22.15 1.35
N THR A 33 20.93 -21.12 1.91
CA THR A 33 19.70 -20.55 1.34
C THR A 33 20.00 -19.24 0.62
N VAL A 34 19.96 -19.30 -0.71
CA VAL A 34 20.19 -18.13 -1.58
C VAL A 34 18.84 -17.46 -1.87
N LYS A 35 18.79 -16.13 -1.71
CA LYS A 35 17.70 -15.33 -2.27
C LYS A 35 17.85 -15.29 -3.78
N THR A 36 16.82 -15.74 -4.49
CA THR A 36 16.79 -15.74 -5.95
C THR A 36 16.20 -14.42 -6.44
N ASP A 37 16.93 -13.33 -6.18
CA ASP A 37 16.50 -12.00 -6.61
C ASP A 37 16.64 -11.86 -8.13
N ASN A 38 15.81 -11.01 -8.73
CA ASN A 38 15.90 -10.75 -10.17
C ASN A 38 17.22 -10.03 -10.46
N LEU A 39 18.12 -10.69 -11.20
CA LEU A 39 19.46 -10.17 -11.52
C LEU A 39 19.45 -8.90 -12.38
N ILE A 40 18.33 -8.60 -13.05
CA ILE A 40 18.13 -7.39 -13.85
C ILE A 40 16.76 -6.80 -13.50
N PRO A 41 16.63 -6.13 -12.34
CA PRO A 41 15.37 -5.53 -11.95
C PRO A 41 15.02 -4.37 -12.88
N ALA A 42 13.73 -4.14 -13.12
CA ALA A 42 13.30 -2.88 -13.73
C ALA A 42 13.74 -1.73 -12.81
N THR A 43 14.42 -0.72 -13.35
CA THR A 43 14.95 0.41 -12.58
C THR A 43 14.21 1.72 -12.88
N VAL A 44 14.42 2.68 -11.98
CA VAL A 44 14.02 4.08 -12.12
C VAL A 44 15.30 4.88 -12.01
N SER A 45 15.63 5.63 -13.06
CA SER A 45 16.87 6.40 -13.14
C SER A 45 16.64 7.85 -12.72
N TYR A 46 17.58 8.40 -11.97
CA TYR A 46 17.68 9.83 -11.64
C TYR A 46 18.93 10.41 -12.30
N GLN A 47 18.85 11.69 -12.65
CA GLN A 47 19.95 12.45 -13.22
C GLN A 47 20.09 13.76 -12.46
N SER A 48 21.28 14.03 -11.96
CA SER A 48 21.61 15.25 -11.24
C SER A 48 22.91 15.84 -11.79
N GLN A 49 22.89 17.13 -12.11
CA GLN A 49 24.05 17.91 -12.57
C GLN A 49 24.61 18.80 -11.45
N GLY A 50 24.15 18.61 -10.21
CA GLY A 50 24.60 19.40 -9.07
C GLY A 50 23.97 20.79 -8.97
N ARG A 51 22.84 21.05 -9.64
CA ARG A 51 22.07 22.31 -9.47
C ARG A 51 21.35 22.26 -8.12
N LEU A 52 21.91 22.95 -7.13
CA LEU A 52 21.43 22.94 -5.76
C LEU A 52 20.65 24.22 -5.44
N LEU A 53 19.43 24.07 -4.98
CA LEU A 53 18.66 25.16 -4.39
C LEU A 53 18.87 25.19 -2.86
N LEU A 54 19.36 26.30 -2.34
CA LEU A 54 19.45 26.57 -0.90
C LEU A 54 18.32 27.51 -0.49
N VAL A 55 17.45 27.05 0.40
CA VAL A 55 16.26 27.80 0.87
C VAL A 55 16.38 28.07 2.36
N GLY A 56 16.09 29.29 2.82
CA GLY A 56 16.04 29.60 4.27
C GLY A 56 16.43 31.04 4.61
N PRO A 57 16.78 31.30 5.89
CA PRO A 57 17.43 32.53 6.34
C PRO A 57 18.74 32.80 5.57
N GLU A 58 19.00 34.07 5.22
CA GLU A 58 20.14 34.43 4.35
C GLU A 58 21.50 34.03 4.95
N ASP A 59 21.68 34.19 6.25
CA ASP A 59 22.88 33.79 6.98
C ASP A 59 23.15 32.29 6.89
N ARG A 60 22.09 31.47 7.07
CA ARG A 60 22.21 30.01 7.03
C ARG A 60 22.48 29.48 5.62
N ILE A 61 21.78 30.00 4.62
CA ILE A 61 22.00 29.55 3.23
C ILE A 61 23.37 29.98 2.70
N ARG A 62 23.90 31.15 3.11
CA ARG A 62 25.27 31.56 2.78
C ARG A 62 26.31 30.71 3.49
N ARG A 63 26.08 30.38 4.77
CA ARG A 63 26.92 29.42 5.50
C ARG A 63 26.97 28.08 4.77
N ALA A 64 25.83 27.51 4.40
CA ALA A 64 25.77 26.27 3.62
C ALA A 64 26.50 26.39 2.27
N ALA A 65 26.33 27.51 1.55
CA ALA A 65 27.01 27.75 0.29
C ALA A 65 28.55 27.76 0.43
N SER A 66 29.08 28.24 1.55
CA SER A 66 30.53 28.23 1.83
C SER A 66 31.11 26.83 2.07
N LEU A 67 30.26 25.84 2.35
CA LEU A 67 30.64 24.45 2.65
C LEU A 67 30.52 23.52 1.44
N LEU A 68 30.09 24.01 0.29
CA LEU A 68 29.80 23.17 -0.87
C LEU A 68 31.05 22.61 -1.54
N PRO A 69 31.02 21.34 -1.98
CA PRO A 69 32.11 20.78 -2.77
C PRO A 69 32.20 21.42 -4.16
N GLN A 70 33.37 21.33 -4.79
CA GLN A 70 33.57 21.82 -6.15
C GLN A 70 32.62 21.11 -7.14
N GLY A 71 32.05 21.88 -8.07
CA GLY A 71 31.16 21.38 -9.13
C GLY A 71 29.67 21.47 -8.81
N VAL A 72 29.28 21.74 -7.56
CA VAL A 72 27.89 22.04 -7.20
C VAL A 72 27.59 23.50 -7.52
N MET A 73 26.42 23.76 -8.10
CA MET A 73 25.96 25.09 -8.50
C MET A 73 24.84 25.57 -7.58
N PRO A 74 25.14 26.39 -6.55
CA PRO A 74 24.13 26.88 -5.63
C PRO A 74 23.28 28.01 -6.22
N THR A 75 21.99 27.99 -5.90
CA THR A 75 21.07 29.13 -6.03
C THR A 75 20.51 29.45 -4.64
N LEU A 76 20.61 30.70 -4.22
CA LEU A 76 20.19 31.13 -2.89
C LEU A 76 18.78 31.73 -2.94
N LEU A 77 17.85 31.16 -2.17
CA LEU A 77 16.50 31.69 -1.97
C LEU A 77 16.27 32.04 -0.50
N VAL A 78 16.15 33.34 -0.24
CA VAL A 78 15.81 33.87 1.07
C VAL A 78 14.30 33.80 1.27
N THR A 79 13.88 33.03 2.28
CA THR A 79 12.46 32.84 2.63
C THR A 79 12.09 33.39 4.00
N GLU A 80 13.08 33.67 4.84
CA GLU A 80 12.92 34.08 6.23
C GLU A 80 13.92 35.18 6.60
N SER A 81 13.67 35.87 7.71
CA SER A 81 14.64 36.81 8.28
C SER A 81 15.89 36.08 8.78
N VAL A 82 17.02 36.80 8.83
CA VAL A 82 18.30 36.33 9.39
C VAL A 82 18.08 35.61 10.72
N HIS A 83 18.66 34.42 10.86
CA HIS A 83 18.50 33.58 12.03
C HIS A 83 19.38 34.05 13.19
N ASP A 84 20.67 34.28 12.94
CA ASP A 84 21.63 34.82 13.92
C ASP A 84 22.46 35.96 13.30
N ALA A 85 22.10 37.20 13.64
CA ALA A 85 22.79 38.39 13.15
C ALA A 85 24.08 38.72 13.92
N GLU A 86 24.33 38.06 15.05
CA GLU A 86 25.49 38.31 15.92
C GLU A 86 26.58 37.23 15.81
N ALA A 87 26.39 36.24 14.92
CA ALA A 87 27.37 35.19 14.68
C ALA A 87 28.73 35.75 14.26
N ALA A 88 29.79 35.37 15.00
CA ALA A 88 31.13 35.95 14.87
C ALA A 88 31.80 35.69 13.50
N ASP A 89 31.34 34.68 12.76
CA ASP A 89 31.85 34.30 11.44
C ASP A 89 30.98 34.79 10.27
N LEU A 90 29.90 35.53 10.56
CA LEU A 90 28.92 35.97 9.57
C LEU A 90 29.53 36.86 8.49
N GLU A 91 30.34 37.86 8.89
CA GLU A 91 30.99 38.80 7.96
C GLU A 91 31.89 38.05 6.96
N ALA A 92 32.70 37.11 7.46
CA ALA A 92 33.58 36.29 6.62
C ALA A 92 32.80 35.40 5.62
N ILE A 93 31.64 34.87 6.03
CA ILE A 93 30.76 34.06 5.17
C ILE A 93 30.12 34.91 4.07
N PHE A 94 29.67 36.13 4.41
CA PHE A 94 29.10 37.05 3.42
C PHE A 94 30.13 37.48 2.39
N ASP A 95 31.37 37.78 2.82
CA ASP A 95 32.47 38.10 1.91
C ASP A 95 32.81 36.91 0.99
N ALA A 96 32.90 35.70 1.54
CA ALA A 96 33.19 34.49 0.78
C ALA A 96 32.10 34.12 -0.24
N THR A 97 30.86 34.55 -0.01
CA THR A 97 29.69 34.24 -0.87
C THR A 97 29.13 35.45 -1.59
N ALA A 98 29.83 36.58 -1.59
CA ALA A 98 29.36 37.85 -2.14
C ALA A 98 29.02 37.79 -3.64
N SER A 99 29.64 36.87 -4.39
CA SER A 99 29.36 36.65 -5.81
C SER A 99 28.02 35.94 -6.07
N LEU A 100 27.41 35.33 -5.07
CA LEU A 100 26.13 34.63 -5.20
C LEU A 100 24.96 35.59 -4.96
N ALA A 101 24.10 35.71 -5.97
CA ALA A 101 22.87 36.47 -5.85
C ALA A 101 21.88 35.74 -4.93
N ALA A 102 21.34 36.49 -3.97
CA ALA A 102 20.25 36.03 -3.10
C ALA A 102 18.91 36.48 -3.69
N LEU A 103 18.01 35.54 -3.91
CA LEU A 103 16.70 35.77 -4.52
C LEU A 103 15.60 35.68 -3.45
N THR A 104 14.47 36.31 -3.70
CA THR A 104 13.29 36.26 -2.83
C THR A 104 12.05 35.93 -3.63
N LEU A 105 11.21 35.02 -3.13
CA LEU A 105 9.88 34.75 -3.66
C LEU A 105 8.86 34.73 -2.52
N ARG A 106 7.68 35.29 -2.76
CA ARG A 106 6.54 35.13 -1.84
C ARG A 106 5.80 33.83 -2.16
N GLU A 107 5.26 33.17 -1.15
CA GLU A 107 4.52 31.91 -1.30
C GLU A 107 5.28 30.82 -2.11
N PRO A 108 6.51 30.45 -1.68
CA PRO A 108 7.24 29.40 -2.36
C PRO A 108 6.49 28.06 -2.28
N SER A 109 6.43 27.35 -3.40
CA SER A 109 5.88 26.00 -3.49
C SER A 109 6.86 25.12 -4.26
N LEU A 110 7.22 24.00 -3.64
CA LEU A 110 8.16 23.03 -4.18
C LEU A 110 7.43 21.74 -4.55
N LYS A 111 7.79 21.18 -5.70
CA LYS A 111 7.42 19.82 -6.10
C LYS A 111 8.56 19.17 -6.88
N GLY A 112 8.52 17.86 -7.02
CA GLY A 112 9.49 17.11 -7.80
C GLY A 112 10.27 16.11 -6.96
N TYR A 113 11.42 15.72 -7.48
CA TYR A 113 12.32 14.70 -6.95
C TYR A 113 13.74 14.97 -7.48
N LEU A 114 14.73 14.19 -7.06
CA LEU A 114 16.12 14.29 -7.50
C LEU A 114 16.25 14.51 -9.02
N GLY A 115 16.83 15.64 -9.42
CA GLY A 115 17.02 16.02 -10.82
C GLY A 115 15.89 16.83 -11.45
N GLN A 116 14.73 16.92 -10.79
CA GLN A 116 13.48 17.44 -11.36
C GLN A 116 12.68 18.31 -10.37
N TYR A 117 13.36 18.97 -9.43
CA TYR A 117 12.71 19.90 -8.53
C TYR A 117 12.28 21.18 -9.25
N GLN A 118 11.01 21.53 -9.07
CA GLN A 118 10.42 22.77 -9.56
C GLN A 118 9.96 23.60 -8.36
N LEU A 119 10.55 24.78 -8.21
CA LEU A 119 10.14 25.77 -7.23
C LEU A 119 9.41 26.92 -7.94
N THR A 120 8.17 27.15 -7.53
CA THR A 120 7.36 28.28 -8.00
C THR A 120 7.05 29.24 -6.87
N GLY A 121 6.84 30.52 -7.19
CA GLY A 121 6.47 31.54 -6.20
C GLY A 121 6.08 32.85 -6.87
N LEU A 122 5.65 33.83 -6.09
CA LEU A 122 5.32 35.17 -6.57
C LEU A 122 6.54 36.08 -6.52
N ASN A 123 6.88 36.69 -7.66
CA ASN A 123 7.93 37.70 -7.73
C ASN A 123 7.49 39.03 -7.07
N GLY A 124 8.37 40.04 -7.10
CA GLY A 124 8.09 41.39 -6.57
C GLY A 124 6.92 42.10 -7.25
N GLN A 125 6.53 41.67 -8.46
CA GLN A 125 5.40 42.19 -9.22
C GLN A 125 4.09 41.40 -8.95
N GLY A 126 4.16 40.32 -8.16
CA GLY A 126 3.01 39.47 -7.87
C GLY A 126 2.70 38.42 -8.94
N GLU A 127 3.61 38.19 -9.89
CA GLU A 127 3.45 37.17 -10.93
C GLU A 127 4.02 35.83 -10.44
N ARG A 128 3.31 34.73 -10.75
CA ARG A 128 3.79 33.38 -10.43
C ARG A 128 4.88 32.98 -11.43
N VAL A 129 6.08 32.74 -10.93
CA VAL A 129 7.26 32.39 -11.71
C VAL A 129 7.86 31.06 -11.27
N ASP A 130 8.51 30.36 -12.20
CA ASP A 130 9.41 29.24 -11.92
C ASP A 130 10.83 29.79 -11.70
N LEU A 131 11.39 29.53 -10.51
CA LEU A 131 12.69 30.07 -10.14
C LEU A 131 13.82 29.56 -11.04
N ALA A 132 13.77 28.28 -11.43
CA ALA A 132 14.79 27.71 -12.30
C ALA A 132 14.77 28.39 -13.68
N GLY A 133 13.59 28.80 -14.16
CA GLY A 133 13.41 29.57 -15.39
C GLY A 133 14.15 30.91 -15.40
N LEU A 134 14.25 31.54 -14.23
CA LEU A 134 14.96 32.81 -14.05
C LEU A 134 16.47 32.62 -13.90
N CYS A 135 16.90 31.52 -13.29
CA CYS A 135 18.30 31.27 -12.96
C CYS A 135 19.08 30.63 -14.11
N PHE A 136 18.41 29.87 -14.98
CA PHE A 136 19.04 29.10 -16.06
C PHE A 136 18.44 29.45 -17.45
N PRO A 137 18.63 30.68 -17.96
CA PRO A 137 18.13 31.05 -19.28
C PRO A 137 18.77 30.18 -20.39
N GLN A 138 17.98 29.76 -21.39
CA GLN A 138 18.33 28.77 -22.42
C GLN A 138 19.55 29.08 -23.31
N GLN A 139 20.22 30.23 -23.16
CA GLN A 139 21.35 30.63 -23.98
C GLN A 139 22.68 30.19 -23.35
N GLY A 140 23.07 28.93 -23.56
CA GLY A 140 24.45 28.51 -23.21
C GLY A 140 24.77 27.02 -23.15
N PHE A 141 23.81 26.10 -23.26
CA PHE A 141 24.06 24.67 -23.01
C PHE A 141 23.85 23.77 -24.24
N PRO A 142 24.69 22.73 -24.43
CA PRO A 142 24.54 21.78 -25.52
C PRO A 142 23.25 20.96 -25.38
N GLN A 143 22.50 20.89 -26.48
CA GLN A 143 21.13 20.35 -26.65
C GLN A 143 20.94 18.83 -26.40
N GLN A 144 21.80 18.15 -25.66
CA GLN A 144 21.69 16.69 -25.54
C GLN A 144 21.19 16.26 -24.15
N ALA A 145 19.95 15.75 -24.17
CA ALA A 145 19.26 14.97 -23.14
C ALA A 145 18.37 15.70 -22.13
N VAL A 146 17.36 16.46 -22.59
CA VAL A 146 16.06 16.49 -21.89
C VAL A 146 14.97 16.55 -22.96
N SER A 147 14.08 15.56 -23.00
CA SER A 147 12.85 15.64 -23.79
C SER A 147 11.93 16.72 -23.18
N ASP A 148 11.74 17.83 -23.90
CA ASP A 148 10.71 18.87 -23.70
C ASP A 148 10.69 19.77 -22.43
N GLY A 149 11.70 19.78 -21.55
CA GLY A 149 11.55 20.38 -20.20
C GLY A 149 12.11 21.81 -19.98
N GLU A 150 11.32 22.67 -19.33
CA GLU A 150 11.78 23.86 -18.60
C GLU A 150 12.95 23.53 -17.63
N PRO A 151 13.83 24.50 -17.30
CA PRO A 151 14.91 24.27 -16.33
C PRO A 151 14.38 23.81 -14.96
N ARG A 152 15.18 23.00 -14.26
CA ARG A 152 14.87 22.41 -12.95
C ARG A 152 16.09 22.48 -12.02
N PHE A 153 15.83 22.38 -10.73
CA PHE A 153 16.87 22.10 -9.74
C PHE A 153 17.04 20.60 -9.56
N ASP A 154 18.25 20.16 -9.26
CA ASP A 154 18.54 18.75 -9.07
C ASP A 154 18.42 18.35 -7.60
N LEU A 155 18.86 19.25 -6.71
CA LEU A 155 18.94 19.07 -5.26
C LEU A 155 18.32 20.26 -4.54
N VAL A 156 17.79 20.04 -3.35
CA VAL A 156 17.27 21.11 -2.48
C VAL A 156 17.77 20.89 -1.06
N ALA A 157 18.38 21.92 -0.48
CA ALA A 157 18.64 22.00 0.95
C ALA A 157 17.79 23.14 1.54
N ASP A 158 16.83 22.75 2.36
CA ASP A 158 15.84 23.60 3.01
C ASP A 158 16.22 23.83 4.48
N LEU A 159 16.82 24.98 4.73
CA LEU A 159 17.31 25.45 6.01
C LEU A 159 16.30 26.42 6.68
N GLY A 160 15.05 26.41 6.22
CA GLY A 160 13.96 27.14 6.86
C GLY A 160 13.56 26.53 8.21
N ARG A 161 12.74 27.25 8.98
CA ARG A 161 12.14 26.72 10.23
C ARG A 161 11.05 25.68 9.96
N THR A 162 10.36 25.81 8.83
CA THR A 162 9.28 24.91 8.41
C THR A 162 9.65 24.31 7.05
N PRO A 163 9.55 22.99 6.88
CA PRO A 163 9.90 22.36 5.61
C PRO A 163 8.91 22.72 4.50
N LEU A 164 9.42 22.90 3.28
CA LEU A 164 8.62 23.03 2.06
C LEU A 164 7.86 21.74 1.71
N PHE A 165 8.33 20.57 2.15
CA PHE A 165 7.58 19.31 2.07
C PHE A 165 7.03 18.91 3.44
N ALA A 166 5.71 18.86 3.56
CA ALA A 166 5.02 18.28 4.70
C ALA A 166 4.76 16.77 4.47
N LEU A 167 5.83 15.99 4.25
CA LEU A 167 5.77 14.54 4.04
C LEU A 167 6.53 13.80 5.14
N GLU A 168 6.04 12.61 5.53
CA GLU A 168 6.77 11.75 6.48
C GLU A 168 8.13 11.33 5.90
N ARG A 169 8.18 11.08 4.59
CA ARG A 169 9.43 10.84 3.86
C ARG A 169 9.50 11.73 2.62
N PRO A 170 10.35 12.77 2.61
CA PRO A 170 10.47 13.66 1.47
C PRO A 170 11.12 12.96 0.26
N PRO A 171 10.97 13.51 -0.96
CA PRO A 171 11.58 12.93 -2.16
C PRO A 171 13.11 12.90 -2.08
N ILE A 172 13.73 11.96 -2.79
CA ILE A 172 15.21 11.83 -2.84
C ILE A 172 15.81 13.15 -3.35
N GLY A 173 16.91 13.61 -2.75
CA GLY A 173 17.56 14.87 -3.13
C GLY A 173 16.96 16.12 -2.46
N TYR A 174 16.12 15.95 -1.44
CA TYR A 174 15.66 17.01 -0.55
C TYR A 174 16.21 16.78 0.86
N LEU A 175 16.86 17.80 1.40
CA LEU A 175 17.37 17.85 2.77
C LEU A 175 16.65 18.97 3.51
N HIS A 176 16.17 18.70 4.73
CA HIS A 176 15.65 19.74 5.62
C HIS A 176 16.41 19.74 6.95
N LEU A 177 16.86 20.93 7.37
CA LEU A 177 17.60 21.13 8.62
C LEU A 177 17.12 22.40 9.34
N VAL A 178 16.54 22.21 10.52
CA VAL A 178 16.02 23.31 11.35
C VAL A 178 17.13 24.14 12.01
N ASP A 179 18.32 23.56 12.17
CA ASP A 179 19.53 24.17 12.73
C ASP A 179 20.79 23.66 12.01
N ASP A 180 21.96 24.18 12.40
CA ASP A 180 23.23 23.87 11.74
C ASP A 180 23.89 22.59 12.28
N GLU A 181 23.22 21.82 13.14
CA GLU A 181 23.76 20.57 13.67
C GLU A 181 23.97 19.54 12.55
N GLY A 182 25.22 19.15 12.33
CA GLY A 182 25.57 18.20 11.26
C GLY A 182 25.45 18.76 9.84
N LEU A 183 25.25 20.07 9.66
CA LEU A 183 25.04 20.72 8.36
C LEU A 183 26.07 20.30 7.29
N ALA A 184 27.36 20.35 7.63
CA ALA A 184 28.42 20.01 6.69
C ALA A 184 28.36 18.55 6.21
N ALA A 185 28.09 17.61 7.12
CA ALA A 185 28.03 16.19 6.79
C ALA A 185 26.80 15.87 5.93
N GLN A 186 25.62 16.35 6.32
CA GLN A 186 24.38 16.10 5.58
C GLN A 186 24.37 16.80 4.22
N LEU A 187 24.96 18.00 4.12
CA LEU A 187 25.11 18.69 2.84
C LEU A 187 26.07 17.94 1.90
N ALA A 188 27.15 17.36 2.43
CA ALA A 188 28.05 16.52 1.64
C ALA A 188 27.33 15.25 1.13
N GLU A 189 26.51 14.60 1.95
CA GLU A 189 25.67 13.46 1.53
C GLU A 189 24.66 13.86 0.45
N LEU A 190 24.00 15.01 0.59
CA LEU A 190 23.09 15.53 -0.43
C LEU A 190 23.83 15.79 -1.76
N CYS A 191 25.00 16.43 -1.70
CA CYS A 191 25.79 16.76 -2.91
C CYS A 191 26.37 15.50 -3.58
N ALA A 192 26.60 14.43 -2.82
CA ALA A 192 27.02 13.13 -3.35
C ALA A 192 25.97 12.50 -4.28
N LEU A 193 24.72 12.99 -4.26
CA LEU A 193 23.67 12.65 -5.23
C LEU A 193 23.82 13.43 -6.56
N THR A 194 25.05 13.76 -6.96
CA THR A 194 25.37 14.31 -8.29
C THR A 194 25.83 13.19 -9.22
N GLY A 195 25.21 13.05 -10.39
CA GLY A 195 25.46 11.96 -11.33
C GLY A 195 24.19 11.22 -11.75
N ILE A 196 24.36 9.96 -12.16
CA ILE A 196 23.28 9.07 -12.57
C ILE A 196 23.11 8.01 -11.48
N PHE A 197 21.87 7.83 -11.03
CA PHE A 197 21.51 6.86 -10.00
C PHE A 197 20.37 6.01 -10.49
N ASP A 198 20.44 4.72 -10.23
CA ASP A 198 19.35 3.80 -10.47
C ASP A 198 18.86 3.24 -9.14
N LYS A 199 17.54 3.20 -8.97
CA LYS A 199 16.92 2.39 -7.92
C LYS A 199 16.00 1.35 -8.54
N PRO A 200 15.74 0.22 -7.87
CA PRO A 200 14.74 -0.71 -8.32
C PRO A 200 13.34 -0.07 -8.39
N ARG A 201 12.53 -0.57 -9.32
CA ARG A 201 11.08 -0.35 -9.32
C ARG A 201 10.44 -1.35 -8.38
N TYR A 202 10.08 -0.89 -7.18
CA TYR A 202 9.59 -1.74 -6.09
C TYR A 202 8.16 -2.28 -6.24
N PHE A 203 7.39 -1.81 -7.22
CA PHE A 203 5.96 -2.13 -7.33
C PHE A 203 5.54 -2.58 -8.74
N ARG A 204 4.48 -3.38 -8.76
CA ARG A 204 3.63 -3.66 -9.91
C ARG A 204 2.20 -3.27 -9.58
N LEU A 205 1.49 -2.65 -10.54
CA LEU A 205 0.08 -2.30 -10.39
C LEU A 205 -0.73 -2.99 -11.49
N ASP A 206 -1.66 -3.85 -11.09
CA ASP A 206 -2.75 -4.34 -11.92
C ASP A 206 -3.96 -3.42 -11.74
N ALA A 207 -4.26 -2.64 -12.79
CA ALA A 207 -5.37 -1.70 -12.78
C ALA A 207 -6.74 -2.38 -12.86
N GLU A 208 -6.83 -3.62 -13.34
CA GLU A 208 -8.08 -4.37 -13.46
C GLU A 208 -8.46 -5.03 -12.13
N ALA A 209 -7.47 -5.52 -11.38
CA ALA A 209 -7.67 -6.04 -10.02
C ALA A 209 -7.89 -4.93 -8.96
N CYS A 210 -7.68 -3.66 -9.31
CA CYS A 210 -7.74 -2.54 -8.38
C CYS A 210 -9.18 -2.18 -7.98
N ALA A 211 -9.50 -2.34 -6.70
CA ALA A 211 -10.82 -2.04 -6.14
C ALA A 211 -10.99 -0.58 -5.68
N PHE A 212 -10.29 0.39 -6.28
CA PHE A 212 -10.39 1.80 -5.89
C PHE A 212 -11.71 2.43 -6.34
N THR A 213 -12.16 2.17 -7.57
CA THR A 213 -13.48 2.56 -8.06
C THR A 213 -14.10 1.47 -8.92
N ALA A 214 -15.43 1.40 -8.95
CA ALA A 214 -16.16 0.58 -9.91
C ALA A 214 -17.40 1.34 -10.39
N ARG A 215 -17.53 1.54 -11.70
CA ARG A 215 -18.67 2.27 -12.32
C ARG A 215 -18.94 3.65 -11.69
N GLY A 216 -17.87 4.37 -11.32
CA GLY A 216 -17.97 5.68 -10.66
C GLY A 216 -18.24 5.65 -9.16
N VAL A 217 -18.43 4.48 -8.55
CA VAL A 217 -18.60 4.33 -7.09
C VAL A 217 -17.21 4.14 -6.44
N PRO A 218 -16.80 5.01 -5.51
CA PRO A 218 -15.52 4.87 -4.81
C PRO A 218 -15.56 3.74 -3.77
N GLY A 219 -14.49 2.95 -3.72
CA GLY A 219 -14.34 1.80 -2.82
C GLY A 219 -13.09 1.85 -1.96
N CYS A 220 -12.16 0.91 -2.16
CA CYS A 220 -10.99 0.72 -1.32
C CYS A 220 -9.93 1.82 -1.56
N SER A 221 -9.54 2.55 -0.51
CA SER A 221 -8.48 3.58 -0.55
C SER A 221 -7.23 3.26 0.26
N ARG A 222 -7.13 2.05 0.84
CA ARG A 222 -6.11 1.69 1.87
C ARG A 222 -4.67 2.01 1.48
N CYS A 223 -4.32 1.91 0.20
CA CYS A 223 -2.97 2.21 -0.29
C CYS A 223 -2.58 3.69 -0.21
N LEU A 224 -3.55 4.61 -0.24
CA LEU A 224 -3.33 6.05 -0.14
C LEU A 224 -2.96 6.45 1.30
N ASP A 225 -3.57 5.78 2.29
CA ASP A 225 -3.42 6.12 3.71
C ASP A 225 -2.10 5.59 4.33
N VAL A 226 -1.29 4.86 3.57
CA VAL A 226 -0.09 4.16 4.05
C VAL A 226 1.18 4.53 3.31
N CYS A 227 1.10 5.49 2.38
CA CYS A 227 2.25 5.93 1.59
C CYS A 227 2.94 7.13 2.26
N PRO A 228 4.16 6.96 2.79
CA PRO A 228 4.86 8.07 3.46
C PRO A 228 5.42 9.13 2.49
N THR A 229 5.48 8.83 1.19
CA THR A 229 6.10 9.70 0.16
C THR A 229 5.09 10.40 -0.75
N ASP A 230 3.78 10.19 -0.55
CA ASP A 230 2.71 10.68 -1.46
C ASP A 230 2.91 10.23 -2.93
N ALA A 231 3.54 9.07 -3.15
CA ALA A 231 3.76 8.52 -4.48
C ALA A 231 2.47 8.02 -5.16
N LEU A 232 1.40 7.79 -4.41
CA LEU A 232 0.13 7.27 -4.92
C LEU A 232 -0.93 8.36 -5.03
N LYS A 233 -1.52 8.53 -6.22
CA LYS A 233 -2.55 9.55 -6.46
C LYS A 233 -3.77 8.98 -7.20
N PRO A 234 -4.99 9.43 -6.87
CA PRO A 234 -6.16 9.15 -7.67
C PRO A 234 -6.17 10.04 -8.92
N VAL A 235 -6.08 9.44 -10.09
CA VAL A 235 -6.13 10.12 -11.39
C VAL A 235 -7.24 9.48 -12.22
N ASN A 236 -8.25 10.26 -12.59
CA ASN A 236 -9.39 9.81 -13.41
C ASN A 236 -10.07 8.52 -12.86
N GLY A 237 -10.26 8.45 -11.55
CA GLY A 237 -10.88 7.30 -10.88
C GLY A 237 -9.99 6.06 -10.78
N ARG A 238 -8.70 6.14 -11.09
CA ARG A 238 -7.72 5.05 -10.96
C ARG A 238 -6.57 5.46 -10.05
N ILE A 239 -5.93 4.49 -9.42
CA ILE A 239 -4.68 4.71 -8.69
C ILE A 239 -3.54 4.79 -9.69
N GLN A 240 -2.71 5.82 -9.57
CA GLN A 240 -1.44 5.96 -10.26
C GLN A 240 -0.32 6.04 -9.22
N ILE A 241 0.81 5.41 -9.52
CA ILE A 241 1.99 5.41 -8.64
C ILE A 241 3.14 6.07 -9.40
N ASP A 242 3.70 7.14 -8.85
CA ASP A 242 4.91 7.78 -9.38
C ASP A 242 6.14 6.95 -9.00
N PRO A 243 6.85 6.37 -9.98
CA PRO A 243 8.03 5.56 -9.71
C PRO A 243 9.21 6.35 -9.15
N HIS A 244 9.30 7.66 -9.37
CA HIS A 244 10.38 8.51 -8.86
C HIS A 244 10.14 8.96 -7.41
N LEU A 245 8.88 9.02 -6.96
CA LEU A 245 8.54 9.28 -5.56
C LEU A 245 8.44 8.00 -4.72
N CYS A 246 8.21 6.84 -5.35
CA CYS A 246 8.16 5.56 -4.65
C CYS A 246 9.54 5.14 -4.14
N GLN A 247 9.73 5.13 -2.81
CA GLN A 247 11.00 4.76 -2.17
C GLN A 247 11.06 3.30 -1.69
N GLY A 248 10.02 2.49 -1.94
CA GLY A 248 10.11 1.04 -1.71
C GLY A 248 9.65 0.52 -0.34
N PHE A 249 8.97 1.33 0.47
CA PHE A 249 8.42 0.93 1.78
C PHE A 249 7.52 -0.32 1.77
N GLY A 250 6.92 -0.68 0.63
CA GLY A 250 6.09 -1.88 0.48
C GLY A 250 4.73 -1.85 1.19
N SER A 251 4.47 -0.84 2.02
CA SER A 251 3.24 -0.66 2.79
C SER A 251 1.98 -0.71 1.93
N CYS A 252 1.97 -0.11 0.74
CA CYS A 252 0.83 -0.14 -0.16
C CYS A 252 0.54 -1.54 -0.72
N ALA A 253 1.57 -2.37 -0.93
CA ALA A 253 1.41 -3.77 -1.35
C ALA A 253 0.85 -4.61 -0.20
N SER A 254 1.36 -4.42 1.01
CA SER A 254 0.86 -5.09 2.23
C SER A 254 -0.56 -4.66 2.60
N ALA A 255 -0.94 -3.40 2.36
CA ALA A 255 -2.30 -2.92 2.59
C ALA A 255 -3.31 -3.32 1.49
N CYS A 256 -2.84 -3.72 0.29
CA CYS A 256 -3.71 -4.05 -0.83
C CYS A 256 -4.38 -5.42 -0.63
N PRO A 257 -5.72 -5.51 -0.50
CA PRO A 257 -6.38 -6.79 -0.22
C PRO A 257 -6.64 -7.65 -1.46
N THR A 258 -6.68 -7.03 -2.65
CA THR A 258 -6.88 -7.74 -3.92
C THR A 258 -5.57 -8.21 -4.54
N GLY A 259 -4.41 -7.76 -4.04
CA GLY A 259 -3.12 -7.98 -4.69
C GLY A 259 -2.87 -7.08 -5.90
N ALA A 260 -3.76 -6.12 -6.19
CA ALA A 260 -3.61 -5.18 -7.30
C ALA A 260 -2.30 -4.39 -7.25
N ILE A 261 -1.81 -4.06 -6.06
CA ILE A 261 -0.45 -3.54 -5.86
C ILE A 261 0.38 -4.69 -5.28
N ALA A 262 1.40 -5.11 -6.00
CA ALA A 262 2.34 -6.14 -5.57
C ALA A 262 3.75 -5.56 -5.41
N TYR A 263 4.46 -6.02 -4.38
CA TYR A 263 5.89 -5.74 -4.23
C TYR A 263 6.69 -6.54 -5.26
N HIS A 264 7.78 -5.98 -5.76
CA HIS A 264 8.52 -6.55 -6.90
C HIS A 264 9.99 -6.89 -6.58
N GLN A 265 10.53 -6.49 -5.42
CA GLN A 265 11.98 -6.61 -5.14
C GLN A 265 12.26 -7.11 -3.72
N PRO A 266 12.18 -8.43 -3.45
CA PRO A 266 11.67 -9.47 -4.34
C PRO A 266 10.14 -9.54 -4.34
N ASP A 267 9.55 -10.26 -5.29
CA ASP A 267 8.11 -10.51 -5.28
C ASP A 267 7.69 -11.49 -4.17
N ALA A 268 6.37 -11.59 -3.92
CA ALA A 268 5.82 -12.42 -2.87
C ALA A 268 6.14 -13.92 -3.05
N SER A 269 6.15 -14.41 -4.29
CA SER A 269 6.49 -15.82 -4.58
C SER A 269 7.94 -16.11 -4.24
N THR A 270 8.85 -15.24 -4.66
CA THR A 270 10.28 -15.36 -4.40
C THR A 270 10.58 -15.29 -2.91
N SER A 271 9.91 -14.38 -2.21
CA SER A 271 9.97 -14.28 -0.75
C SER A 271 9.47 -15.56 -0.08
N GLY A 272 8.29 -16.06 -0.46
CA GLY A 272 7.72 -17.30 0.06
C GLY A 272 8.63 -18.53 -0.15
N ASP A 273 9.21 -18.65 -1.35
CA ASP A 273 10.17 -19.71 -1.70
C ASP A 273 11.44 -19.64 -0.83
N TYR A 274 11.93 -18.43 -0.56
CA TYR A 274 13.06 -18.23 0.34
C TYR A 274 12.73 -18.67 1.77
N LEU A 275 11.59 -18.23 2.32
CA LEU A 275 11.16 -18.57 3.69
C LEU A 275 11.02 -20.08 3.87
N LEU A 276 10.36 -20.77 2.93
CA LEU A 276 10.23 -22.22 2.98
C LEU A 276 11.58 -22.93 2.95
N ARG A 277 12.46 -22.55 2.01
CA ARG A 277 13.79 -23.19 1.86
C ARG A 277 14.65 -22.97 3.11
N LEU A 278 14.62 -21.76 3.67
CA LEU A 278 15.35 -21.42 4.90
C LEU A 278 14.91 -22.32 6.06
N LEU A 279 13.60 -22.38 6.32
CA LEU A 279 13.03 -23.19 7.40
C LEU A 279 13.25 -24.68 7.20
N LYS A 280 13.11 -25.17 5.95
CA LYS A 280 13.35 -26.57 5.60
C LYS A 280 14.80 -26.97 5.87
N ARG A 281 15.77 -26.18 5.41
CA ARG A 281 17.19 -26.45 5.65
C ARG A 281 17.54 -26.42 7.13
N TYR A 282 17.03 -25.43 7.87
CA TYR A 282 17.23 -25.35 9.32
C TYR A 282 16.75 -26.63 10.03
N ARG A 283 15.57 -27.13 9.65
CA ARG A 283 15.03 -28.38 10.20
C ARG A 283 15.85 -29.60 9.79
N GLU A 284 16.26 -29.71 8.53
CA GLU A 284 17.11 -30.80 8.02
C GLU A 284 18.49 -30.84 8.70
N ALA A 285 19.02 -29.68 9.11
CA ALA A 285 20.24 -29.55 9.90
C ALA A 285 20.05 -29.86 11.41
N GLY A 286 18.85 -30.28 11.82
CA GLY A 286 18.54 -30.67 13.21
C GLY A 286 18.15 -29.51 14.12
N GLY A 287 17.87 -28.33 13.56
CA GLY A 287 17.35 -27.18 14.29
C GLY A 287 15.90 -27.40 14.76
N ALA A 288 15.58 -26.84 15.93
CA ALA A 288 14.25 -26.88 16.53
C ALA A 288 13.73 -25.46 16.81
N HIS A 289 12.41 -25.33 16.89
CA HIS A 289 11.69 -24.10 17.25
C HIS A 289 12.13 -22.82 16.51
N PRO A 290 12.22 -22.82 15.16
CA PRO A 290 12.75 -21.66 14.43
C PRO A 290 11.87 -20.42 14.59
N VAL A 291 12.46 -19.29 14.99
CA VAL A 291 11.80 -17.97 14.97
C VAL A 291 12.37 -17.17 13.80
N LEU A 292 11.52 -16.67 12.92
CA LEU A 292 11.97 -15.77 11.85
C LEU A 292 12.02 -14.34 12.37
N LEU A 293 13.13 -13.66 12.12
CA LEU A 293 13.32 -12.24 12.44
C LEU A 293 13.42 -11.46 11.13
N ILE A 294 12.31 -10.86 10.71
CA ILE A 294 12.20 -10.05 9.48
C ILE A 294 12.70 -8.63 9.78
N ALA A 295 13.68 -8.15 9.04
CA ALA A 295 14.25 -6.81 9.21
C ALA A 295 14.57 -6.15 7.86
N GLY A 296 14.36 -4.84 7.78
CA GLY A 296 14.77 -4.00 6.66
C GLY A 296 16.30 -3.95 6.51
N GLU A 297 16.78 -3.54 5.33
CA GLU A 297 18.22 -3.39 5.09
C GLU A 297 18.81 -2.24 5.94
N ASN A 298 18.00 -1.24 6.31
CA ASN A 298 18.43 -0.15 7.19
C ASN A 298 18.83 -0.63 8.60
N GLU A 299 18.16 -1.65 9.12
CA GLU A 299 18.46 -2.22 10.44
C GLU A 299 19.59 -3.26 10.41
N ARG A 300 20.04 -3.66 9.21
CA ARG A 300 20.93 -4.80 9.05
C ARG A 300 22.23 -4.70 9.81
N ALA A 301 22.96 -3.61 9.67
CA ALA A 301 24.25 -3.44 10.34
C ALA A 301 24.11 -3.54 11.88
N ARG A 302 23.07 -2.91 12.43
CA ARG A 302 22.77 -2.93 13.87
C ARG A 302 22.35 -4.33 14.35
N LEU A 303 21.53 -5.02 13.56
CA LEU A 303 21.05 -6.35 13.90
C LEU A 303 22.13 -7.42 13.74
N GLU A 304 22.98 -7.34 12.71
CA GLU A 304 24.12 -8.24 12.53
C GLU A 304 25.09 -8.14 13.72
N ALA A 305 25.31 -6.93 14.24
CA ALA A 305 26.11 -6.73 15.45
C ALA A 305 25.49 -7.35 16.72
N SER A 306 24.17 -7.50 16.79
CA SER A 306 23.47 -8.11 17.93
C SER A 306 23.14 -9.59 17.75
N LEU A 307 23.33 -10.18 16.56
CA LEU A 307 23.09 -11.61 16.28
C LEU A 307 23.75 -12.57 17.29
N PRO A 308 24.98 -12.33 17.81
CA PRO A 308 25.58 -13.21 18.81
C PRO A 308 24.82 -13.25 20.14
N ALA A 309 24.09 -12.18 20.47
CA ALA A 309 23.28 -12.08 21.67
C ALA A 309 21.85 -12.62 21.49
N LEU A 310 21.41 -12.84 20.25
CA LEU A 310 20.08 -13.36 19.95
C LEU A 310 20.01 -14.88 20.19
N PRO A 311 18.82 -15.41 20.59
CA PRO A 311 18.65 -16.84 20.76
C PRO A 311 19.04 -17.61 19.51
N THR A 312 19.71 -18.76 19.68
CA THR A 312 20.34 -19.49 18.57
C THR A 312 19.34 -20.07 17.55
N HIS A 313 18.05 -20.10 17.90
CA HIS A 313 16.96 -20.52 17.02
C HIS A 313 16.29 -19.36 16.28
N TRP A 314 16.82 -18.14 16.36
CA TRP A 314 16.33 -16.98 15.62
C TRP A 314 17.06 -16.86 14.29
N LEU A 315 16.32 -16.85 13.19
CA LEU A 315 16.82 -16.80 11.82
C LEU A 315 16.52 -15.40 11.23
N PRO A 316 17.55 -14.58 10.98
CA PRO A 316 17.34 -13.30 10.31
C PRO A 316 16.87 -13.51 8.87
N VAL A 317 15.89 -12.71 8.47
CA VAL A 317 15.34 -12.61 7.12
C VAL A 317 15.41 -11.14 6.71
N TRP A 318 16.35 -10.82 5.83
CA TRP A 318 16.50 -9.46 5.32
C TRP A 318 15.43 -9.18 4.28
N VAL A 319 14.87 -7.99 4.29
CA VAL A 319 13.99 -7.44 3.25
C VAL A 319 14.42 -6.00 2.98
N GLU A 320 14.02 -5.42 1.86
CA GLU A 320 14.28 -4.00 1.60
C GLU A 320 13.69 -3.14 2.74
N GLU A 321 12.42 -3.38 3.03
CA GLU A 321 11.64 -2.65 4.04
C GLU A 321 10.74 -3.61 4.81
N SER A 322 10.63 -3.45 6.12
CA SER A 322 9.91 -4.41 6.99
C SER A 322 8.42 -4.56 6.65
N ALA A 323 7.82 -3.53 6.06
CA ALA A 323 6.42 -3.55 5.60
C ALA A 323 6.24 -4.14 4.18
N SER A 324 7.29 -4.67 3.55
CA SER A 324 7.20 -5.35 2.24
C SER A 324 6.54 -6.74 2.30
N LEU A 325 6.48 -7.35 3.49
CA LEU A 325 5.81 -8.63 3.73
C LEU A 325 4.59 -8.44 4.64
N GLY A 326 3.41 -8.86 4.19
CA GLY A 326 2.16 -8.73 4.92
C GLY A 326 1.75 -10.01 5.67
N VAL A 327 0.52 -9.99 6.20
CA VAL A 327 -0.06 -11.09 7.00
C VAL A 327 -0.05 -12.42 6.24
N GLU A 328 -0.23 -12.41 4.92
CA GLU A 328 -0.14 -13.62 4.10
C GLU A 328 1.22 -14.30 4.20
N SER A 329 2.29 -13.49 4.23
CA SER A 329 3.67 -13.97 4.29
C SER A 329 4.01 -14.47 5.70
N TRP A 330 3.48 -13.80 6.74
CA TRP A 330 3.69 -14.21 8.14
C TRP A 330 2.97 -15.53 8.45
N LEU A 331 1.72 -15.69 8.01
CA LEU A 331 1.00 -16.95 8.18
C LEU A 331 1.62 -18.07 7.33
N ALA A 332 2.07 -17.77 6.10
CA ALA A 332 2.80 -18.74 5.28
C ALA A 332 4.07 -19.23 5.99
N ALA A 333 4.85 -18.33 6.60
CA ALA A 333 6.04 -18.70 7.37
C ALA A 333 5.72 -19.66 8.53
N LEU A 334 4.64 -19.40 9.28
CA LEU A 334 4.18 -20.31 10.33
C LEU A 334 3.77 -21.67 9.76
N ALA A 335 3.06 -21.69 8.63
CA ALA A 335 2.66 -22.93 7.95
C ALA A 335 3.86 -23.70 7.35
N TYR A 336 4.96 -23.03 7.03
CA TYR A 336 6.24 -23.65 6.65
C TYR A 336 7.05 -24.20 7.85
N GLY A 337 6.57 -23.99 9.07
CA GLY A 337 7.14 -24.54 10.30
C GLY A 337 7.86 -23.54 11.18
N ALA A 338 7.73 -22.23 10.94
CA ALA A 338 8.17 -21.23 11.90
C ALA A 338 7.37 -21.35 13.21
N SER A 339 8.08 -21.20 14.33
CA SER A 339 7.54 -21.13 15.69
C SER A 339 7.08 -19.73 16.06
N ALA A 340 7.67 -18.72 15.45
CA ALA A 340 7.15 -17.36 15.51
C ALA A 340 7.74 -16.53 14.37
N VAL A 341 7.12 -15.39 14.12
CA VAL A 341 7.62 -14.33 13.25
C VAL A 341 7.77 -13.06 14.10
N ARG A 342 8.91 -12.40 13.97
CA ARG A 342 9.26 -11.15 14.64
C ARG A 342 9.62 -10.14 13.58
N ILE A 343 8.98 -8.97 13.62
CA ILE A 343 9.18 -7.91 12.64
C ILE A 343 9.93 -6.78 13.32
N VAL A 344 11.14 -6.51 12.86
CA VAL A 344 11.93 -5.37 13.33
C VAL A 344 11.42 -4.12 12.64
N LEU A 345 11.19 -3.06 13.41
CA LEU A 345 10.83 -1.76 12.88
C LEU A 345 11.72 -0.70 13.52
N GLY A 346 12.47 0.03 12.70
CA GLY A 346 13.29 1.14 13.14
C GLY A 346 12.51 2.24 13.88
N GLU A 347 13.24 3.05 14.66
CA GLU A 347 12.69 4.24 15.32
C GLU A 347 12.34 5.33 14.30
N ASP A 348 13.07 5.39 13.20
CA ASP A 348 12.90 6.29 12.06
C ASP A 348 11.81 5.85 11.06
N ALA A 349 11.17 4.70 11.30
CA ALA A 349 10.10 4.21 10.44
C ALA A 349 8.93 5.22 10.37
N PRO A 350 8.42 5.54 9.17
CA PRO A 350 7.32 6.49 9.01
C PRO A 350 6.07 6.10 9.82
N ALA A 351 5.35 7.09 10.36
CA ALA A 351 4.16 6.88 11.19
C ALA A 351 3.06 6.10 10.45
N SER A 352 2.86 6.38 9.16
CA SER A 352 1.93 5.67 8.28
C SER A 352 2.26 4.19 8.12
N VAL A 353 3.56 3.85 8.02
CA VAL A 353 4.06 2.47 7.92
C VAL A 353 3.90 1.74 9.25
N ARG A 354 4.23 2.40 10.37
CA ARG A 354 4.01 1.86 11.72
C ARG A 354 2.54 1.55 11.97
N ALA A 355 1.65 2.50 11.68
CA ALA A 355 0.21 2.33 11.84
C ALA A 355 -0.35 1.22 10.94
N LEU A 356 0.21 1.00 9.73
CA LEU A 356 -0.13 -0.17 8.93
C LEU A 356 0.25 -1.47 9.62
N LEU A 357 1.52 -1.62 10.04
CA LEU A 357 1.99 -2.85 10.67
C LEU A 357 1.21 -3.20 11.93
N GLU A 358 0.87 -2.20 12.75
CA GLU A 358 0.03 -2.39 13.94
C GLU A 358 -1.38 -2.91 13.59
N ARG A 359 -2.01 -2.38 12.54
CA ARG A 359 -3.34 -2.85 12.06
C ARG A 359 -3.27 -4.27 11.49
N GLU A 360 -2.22 -4.58 10.72
CA GLU A 360 -1.99 -5.92 10.16
C GLU A 360 -1.72 -6.93 11.28
N LEU A 361 -0.92 -6.57 12.29
CA LEU A 361 -0.67 -7.40 13.47
C LEU A 361 -1.93 -7.63 14.32
N ALA A 362 -2.75 -6.61 14.52
CA ALA A 362 -4.04 -6.77 15.20
C ALA A 362 -4.96 -7.74 14.44
N SER A 363 -4.96 -7.67 13.11
CA SER A 363 -5.70 -8.63 12.27
C SER A 363 -5.09 -10.03 12.37
N ALA A 364 -3.77 -10.17 12.27
CA ALA A 364 -3.06 -11.44 12.41
C ALA A 364 -3.33 -12.10 13.76
N ALA A 365 -3.32 -11.33 14.86
CA ALA A 365 -3.63 -11.83 16.20
C ALA A 365 -5.00 -12.51 16.26
N VAL A 366 -6.04 -11.89 15.68
CA VAL A 366 -7.39 -12.48 15.59
C VAL A 366 -7.39 -13.76 14.77
N LEU A 367 -6.69 -13.76 13.63
CA LEU A 367 -6.57 -14.97 12.78
C LEU A 367 -5.83 -16.09 13.52
N LEU A 368 -4.72 -15.80 14.19
CA LEU A 368 -3.96 -16.79 14.96
C LEU A 368 -4.81 -17.43 16.05
N VAL A 369 -5.51 -16.63 16.85
CA VAL A 369 -6.44 -17.13 17.88
C VAL A 369 -7.55 -17.96 17.24
N GLY A 370 -8.11 -17.50 16.12
CA GLY A 370 -9.11 -18.25 15.36
C GLY A 370 -8.59 -19.59 14.83
N ALA A 371 -7.31 -19.65 14.46
CA ALA A 371 -6.64 -20.87 14.03
C ALA A 371 -6.22 -21.78 15.20
N GLY A 372 -6.47 -21.43 16.46
CA GLY A 372 -6.06 -22.21 17.64
C GLY A 372 -4.62 -21.96 18.09
N LEU A 373 -4.00 -20.87 17.65
CA LEU A 373 -2.65 -20.46 18.00
C LEU A 373 -2.64 -19.25 18.93
N SER A 374 -1.51 -19.01 19.60
CA SER A 374 -1.35 -17.80 20.42
C SER A 374 -1.21 -16.55 19.55
N ALA A 375 -1.79 -15.44 20.01
CA ALA A 375 -1.78 -14.16 19.29
C ALA A 375 -0.37 -13.57 19.07
N ASP A 376 0.59 -13.94 19.92
CA ASP A 376 1.98 -13.44 19.92
C ASP A 376 2.92 -14.24 18.98
N ARG A 377 2.40 -15.22 18.23
CA ARG A 377 3.17 -15.94 17.20
C ARG A 377 3.69 -14.99 16.12
N VAL A 378 3.07 -13.83 15.94
CA VAL A 378 3.57 -12.75 15.08
C VAL A 378 3.55 -11.45 15.89
N ALA A 379 4.69 -10.76 16.00
CA ALA A 379 4.81 -9.54 16.80
C ALA A 379 5.89 -8.60 16.28
N LEU A 380 5.81 -7.32 16.64
CA LEU A 380 6.94 -6.40 16.51
C LEU A 380 8.05 -6.81 17.49
N HIS A 381 9.30 -6.63 17.07
CA HIS A 381 10.48 -6.80 17.90
C HIS A 381 11.23 -5.48 18.02
N SER A 382 11.50 -5.08 19.26
CA SER A 382 12.39 -3.96 19.53
C SER A 382 13.83 -4.46 19.69
N LEU A 383 14.76 -3.88 18.94
CA LEU A 383 16.19 -4.21 19.04
C LEU A 383 16.80 -3.90 20.41
N SER A 384 16.12 -3.09 21.25
CA SER A 384 16.54 -2.80 22.62
C SER A 384 15.95 -3.75 23.67
N ALA A 385 14.97 -4.57 23.31
CA ALA A 385 14.28 -5.45 24.25
C ALA A 385 14.82 -6.90 24.15
N MET A 386 15.27 -7.44 25.28
CA MET A 386 15.46 -8.88 25.43
C MET A 386 14.09 -9.55 25.55
N GLU A 387 13.57 -10.06 24.43
CA GLU A 387 12.37 -10.89 24.47
C GLU A 387 12.69 -12.29 25.02
N ARG A 388 11.79 -12.81 25.85
CA ARG A 388 11.76 -14.24 26.14
C ARG A 388 11.22 -14.94 24.90
N ALA A 389 12.04 -15.79 24.30
CA ALA A 389 11.64 -16.59 23.15
C ALA A 389 10.36 -17.38 23.48
N SER A 390 9.38 -17.28 22.59
CA SER A 390 8.21 -18.15 22.63
C SER A 390 8.64 -19.57 22.23
N GLU A 391 8.59 -20.52 23.15
CA GLU A 391 8.98 -21.93 22.93
C GLU A 391 7.86 -22.76 22.29
N HIS A 392 6.92 -22.12 21.59
CA HIS A 392 5.85 -22.87 20.94
C HIS A 392 6.45 -23.73 19.79
N PRO A 393 6.06 -25.02 19.66
CA PRO A 393 6.53 -25.84 18.56
C PRO A 393 6.09 -25.28 17.20
N GLY A 394 6.97 -25.42 16.21
CA GLY A 394 6.68 -25.14 14.81
C GLY A 394 6.55 -26.46 14.05
N THR A 395 5.37 -26.72 13.48
CA THR A 395 5.12 -27.89 12.64
C THR A 395 4.98 -27.43 11.20
N ALA A 396 5.79 -27.98 10.30
CA ALA A 396 5.61 -27.70 8.89
C ALA A 396 4.41 -28.45 8.33
N LEU A 397 3.51 -27.69 7.72
CA LEU A 397 2.29 -28.16 7.09
C LEU A 397 2.44 -28.24 5.56
N PHE A 398 3.46 -27.56 5.02
CA PHE A 398 3.79 -27.57 3.60
C PHE A 398 5.27 -27.84 3.38
N ASP A 399 5.55 -28.71 2.39
CA ASP A 399 6.91 -29.00 1.89
C ASP A 399 7.21 -28.33 0.54
N LYS A 400 6.23 -27.60 0.00
CA LYS A 400 6.31 -26.84 -1.25
C LYS A 400 5.78 -25.43 -1.03
N PRO A 401 6.25 -24.45 -1.82
CA PRO A 401 5.76 -23.09 -1.68
C PRO A 401 4.27 -23.01 -2.00
N LEU A 402 3.54 -22.24 -1.20
CA LEU A 402 2.20 -21.78 -1.51
C LEU A 402 2.24 -20.97 -2.81
N LYS A 403 1.27 -21.25 -3.68
CA LYS A 403 1.13 -20.59 -4.98
C LYS A 403 -0.21 -19.86 -5.01
N GLY A 404 -0.27 -18.81 -5.82
CA GLY A 404 -1.47 -18.05 -6.06
C GLY A 404 -1.30 -16.59 -5.68
N GLU A 405 -2.40 -15.86 -5.80
CA GLU A 405 -2.46 -14.46 -5.41
C GLU A 405 -2.37 -14.29 -3.89
N LYS A 406 -2.13 -13.05 -3.46
CA LYS A 406 -1.93 -12.69 -2.05
C LYS A 406 -2.99 -13.30 -1.11
N ARG A 407 -4.26 -13.18 -1.48
CA ARG A 407 -5.39 -13.64 -0.66
C ARG A 407 -5.56 -15.17 -0.69
N GLU A 408 -5.19 -15.82 -1.79
CA GLU A 408 -5.16 -17.29 -1.88
C GLU A 408 -4.09 -17.86 -0.97
N THR A 409 -2.89 -17.24 -0.98
CA THR A 409 -1.79 -17.60 -0.07
C THR A 409 -2.19 -17.42 1.40
N LEU A 410 -2.82 -16.29 1.73
CA LEU A 410 -3.33 -16.02 3.07
C LEU A 410 -4.26 -17.13 3.56
N PHE A 411 -5.31 -17.45 2.79
CA PHE A 411 -6.30 -18.44 3.22
C PHE A 411 -5.75 -19.87 3.17
N ALA A 412 -4.87 -20.21 2.24
CA ALA A 412 -4.22 -21.52 2.22
C ALA A 412 -3.36 -21.73 3.49
N ALA A 413 -2.61 -20.71 3.91
CA ALA A 413 -1.84 -20.76 5.16
C ALA A 413 -2.75 -20.82 6.39
N PHE A 414 -3.75 -19.93 6.46
CA PHE A 414 -4.70 -19.87 7.57
C PHE A 414 -5.47 -21.19 7.73
N ASP A 415 -5.96 -21.78 6.65
CA ASP A 415 -6.78 -23.00 6.68
C ASP A 415 -5.95 -24.22 7.12
N ALA A 416 -4.70 -24.31 6.67
CA ALA A 416 -3.79 -25.36 7.12
C ALA A 416 -3.49 -25.22 8.61
N LEU A 417 -3.20 -24.01 9.09
CA LEU A 417 -2.96 -23.73 10.51
C LEU A 417 -4.22 -24.04 11.33
N TRP A 418 -5.39 -23.60 10.88
CA TRP A 418 -6.67 -23.86 11.53
C TRP A 418 -6.96 -25.36 11.65
N GLN A 419 -6.78 -26.13 10.57
CA GLN A 419 -7.01 -27.57 10.55
C GLN A 419 -6.02 -28.30 11.48
N ALA A 420 -4.75 -27.91 11.47
CA ALA A 420 -3.71 -28.57 12.26
C ALA A 420 -3.85 -28.36 13.77
N ASN A 421 -4.53 -27.29 14.20
CA ASN A 421 -4.62 -26.89 15.60
C ASN A 421 -6.05 -26.94 16.17
N GLY A 422 -7.02 -27.46 15.41
CA GLY A 422 -8.42 -27.56 15.85
C GLY A 422 -9.02 -26.17 16.11
N GLY A 423 -8.87 -25.27 15.14
CA GLY A 423 -9.26 -23.87 15.29
C GLY A 423 -10.75 -23.65 15.58
N ASN A 424 -11.08 -22.43 15.96
CA ASN A 424 -12.42 -22.02 16.33
C ASN A 424 -13.41 -22.16 15.15
N HIS A 425 -14.65 -22.50 15.43
CA HIS A 425 -15.74 -22.59 14.44
C HIS A 425 -16.65 -21.36 14.44
N GLU A 426 -16.58 -20.52 15.48
CA GLU A 426 -17.40 -19.30 15.57
C GLU A 426 -16.80 -18.15 14.75
N PRO A 427 -17.64 -17.27 14.16
CA PRO A 427 -17.17 -16.09 13.45
C PRO A 427 -16.26 -15.21 14.33
N LEU A 428 -15.10 -14.85 13.78
CA LEU A 428 -14.10 -14.00 14.44
C LEU A 428 -14.43 -12.54 14.19
N ALA A 429 -14.53 -11.72 15.25
CA ALA A 429 -14.60 -10.27 15.11
C ALA A 429 -13.20 -9.72 14.78
N VAL A 430 -13.03 -9.13 13.59
CA VAL A 430 -11.76 -8.52 13.18
C VAL A 430 -11.78 -7.01 13.44
N PRO A 431 -10.61 -6.36 13.59
CA PRO A 431 -10.54 -4.91 13.76
C PRO A 431 -11.23 -4.15 12.63
N HIS A 432 -11.76 -2.96 12.94
CA HIS A 432 -12.31 -2.07 11.93
C HIS A 432 -11.26 -1.74 10.85
N GLY A 433 -11.66 -1.74 9.59
CA GLY A 433 -10.77 -1.51 8.44
C GLY A 433 -10.08 -2.77 7.90
N ALA A 434 -10.12 -3.90 8.60
CA ALA A 434 -9.62 -5.17 8.09
C ALA A 434 -10.35 -5.58 6.79
N PRO A 435 -9.66 -6.21 5.82
CA PRO A 435 -10.26 -6.58 4.53
C PRO A 435 -11.01 -7.93 4.60
N TYR A 436 -11.66 -8.20 5.73
CA TYR A 436 -12.42 -9.42 5.99
C TYR A 436 -13.77 -9.04 6.59
N GLY A 437 -14.86 -9.58 6.05
CA GLY A 437 -16.17 -9.34 6.62
C GLY A 437 -17.31 -9.89 5.82
N ALA A 438 -18.48 -9.82 6.44
CA ALA A 438 -19.75 -10.20 5.85
C ALA A 438 -20.51 -8.98 5.32
N VAL A 439 -21.54 -9.27 4.53
CA VAL A 439 -22.57 -8.31 4.12
C VAL A 439 -23.84 -8.67 4.88
N VAL A 440 -24.37 -7.74 5.67
CA VAL A 440 -25.66 -7.88 6.35
C VAL A 440 -26.73 -7.20 5.50
N LEU A 441 -27.74 -7.98 5.09
CA LEU A 441 -28.83 -7.49 4.25
C LEU A 441 -30.10 -7.31 5.08
N LYS A 442 -30.69 -6.12 5.05
CA LYS A 442 -32.07 -5.91 5.50
C LYS A 442 -33.02 -6.33 4.38
N GLU A 443 -33.43 -7.59 4.41
CA GLU A 443 -34.20 -8.22 3.33
C GLU A 443 -35.50 -7.49 2.95
N SER A 444 -36.17 -6.87 3.93
CA SER A 444 -37.41 -6.11 3.73
C SER A 444 -37.24 -4.91 2.81
N ASP A 445 -36.04 -4.33 2.79
CA ASP A 445 -35.76 -3.07 2.09
C ASP A 445 -35.08 -3.33 0.74
N CYS A 446 -34.44 -4.49 0.59
CA CYS A 446 -33.76 -4.89 -0.64
C CYS A 446 -34.76 -5.11 -1.79
N THR A 447 -34.57 -4.41 -2.91
CA THR A 447 -35.41 -4.55 -4.12
C THR A 447 -34.82 -5.47 -5.18
N LEU A 448 -33.68 -6.12 -4.91
CA LEU A 448 -32.95 -6.94 -5.88
C LEU A 448 -32.65 -6.21 -7.19
N CYS A 449 -32.37 -4.90 -7.13
CA CYS A 449 -32.01 -4.08 -8.29
C CYS A 449 -30.63 -4.42 -8.89
N MET A 450 -29.85 -5.26 -8.21
CA MET A 450 -28.50 -5.71 -8.59
C MET A 450 -27.44 -4.61 -8.73
N GLY A 451 -27.69 -3.41 -8.20
CA GLY A 451 -26.68 -2.34 -8.14
C GLY A 451 -25.42 -2.77 -7.38
N CYS A 452 -25.59 -3.48 -6.25
CA CYS A 452 -24.50 -4.00 -5.43
C CYS A 452 -23.65 -5.07 -6.16
N VAL A 453 -24.29 -5.93 -6.97
CA VAL A 453 -23.60 -6.91 -7.83
C VAL A 453 -22.81 -6.20 -8.92
N ALA A 454 -23.40 -5.18 -9.55
CA ALA A 454 -22.77 -4.45 -10.65
C ALA A 454 -21.47 -3.71 -10.24
N VAL A 455 -21.32 -3.36 -8.96
CA VAL A 455 -20.15 -2.65 -8.41
C VAL A 455 -19.21 -3.55 -7.58
N CYS A 456 -19.54 -4.83 -7.35
CA CYS A 456 -18.71 -5.69 -6.52
C CYS A 456 -17.44 -6.12 -7.29
N PRO A 457 -16.24 -5.63 -6.93
CA PRO A 457 -15.03 -5.84 -7.74
C PRO A 457 -14.54 -7.29 -7.70
N THR A 458 -14.75 -7.98 -6.58
CA THR A 458 -14.33 -9.36 -6.36
C THR A 458 -15.41 -10.39 -6.67
N ARG A 459 -16.61 -9.93 -7.07
CA ARG A 459 -17.80 -10.77 -7.28
C ARG A 459 -18.25 -11.56 -6.04
N ALA A 460 -17.83 -11.11 -4.85
CA ALA A 460 -18.33 -11.63 -3.58
C ALA A 460 -19.86 -11.56 -3.50
N LEU A 461 -20.48 -10.52 -4.07
CA LEU A 461 -21.91 -10.46 -4.33
C LEU A 461 -22.18 -10.79 -5.80
N HIS A 462 -23.10 -11.73 -6.04
CA HIS A 462 -23.51 -12.13 -7.38
C HIS A 462 -24.98 -12.53 -7.43
N ALA A 463 -25.56 -12.48 -8.63
CA ALA A 463 -26.94 -12.92 -8.84
C ALA A 463 -27.04 -14.46 -8.88
N VAL A 464 -28.22 -14.99 -8.53
CA VAL A 464 -28.52 -16.43 -8.68
C VAL A 464 -28.55 -16.86 -10.16
N GLY A 465 -28.94 -15.95 -11.07
CA GLY A 465 -28.95 -16.18 -12.52
C GLY A 465 -30.36 -16.25 -13.10
N HIS A 466 -31.05 -17.37 -12.92
CA HIS A 466 -32.35 -17.61 -13.57
C HIS A 466 -33.57 -17.05 -12.81
N THR A 467 -33.41 -16.76 -11.52
CA THR A 467 -34.46 -16.19 -10.66
C THR A 467 -33.93 -14.96 -9.91
N PRO A 468 -34.81 -14.05 -9.47
CA PRO A 468 -34.42 -12.94 -8.61
C PRO A 468 -33.81 -13.45 -7.31
N GLY A 469 -32.52 -13.21 -7.12
CA GLY A 469 -31.85 -13.52 -5.88
C GLY A 469 -30.44 -12.97 -5.81
N LEU A 470 -30.00 -12.73 -4.58
CA LEU A 470 -28.70 -12.18 -4.24
C LEU A 470 -27.92 -13.17 -3.40
N ASN A 471 -26.75 -13.55 -3.90
CA ASN A 471 -25.83 -14.47 -3.25
C ASN A 471 -24.59 -13.74 -2.76
N PHE A 472 -23.94 -14.31 -1.74
CA PHE A 472 -22.73 -13.81 -1.12
C PHE A 472 -21.71 -14.92 -0.83
N ILE A 473 -20.42 -14.65 -1.05
CA ILE A 473 -19.31 -15.51 -0.59
C ILE A 473 -18.40 -14.65 0.30
N GLU A 474 -18.21 -15.08 1.56
CA GLU A 474 -17.46 -14.31 2.56
C GLU A 474 -15.95 -14.25 2.24
N GLN A 475 -15.38 -15.34 1.69
CA GLN A 475 -13.97 -15.40 1.33
C GLN A 475 -13.53 -14.28 0.38
N ASP A 476 -14.40 -13.95 -0.58
CA ASP A 476 -14.11 -13.02 -1.67
C ASP A 476 -14.35 -11.56 -1.25
N CYS A 477 -15.00 -11.32 -0.11
CA CYS A 477 -15.31 -9.96 0.34
C CYS A 477 -14.07 -9.26 0.92
N ILE A 478 -13.72 -8.11 0.34
CA ILE A 478 -12.58 -7.27 0.77
C ILE A 478 -12.99 -6.05 1.60
N GLN A 479 -14.25 -5.95 2.01
CA GLN A 479 -14.78 -4.83 2.79
C GLN A 479 -14.44 -3.46 2.16
N CYS A 480 -14.77 -3.29 0.87
CA CYS A 480 -14.49 -2.05 0.11
C CYS A 480 -15.60 -0.99 0.20
N GLY A 481 -16.78 -1.32 0.74
CA GLY A 481 -17.90 -0.38 0.90
C GLY A 481 -18.70 -0.03 -0.35
N MET A 482 -18.30 -0.52 -1.55
CA MET A 482 -19.00 -0.15 -2.78
C MET A 482 -20.47 -0.61 -2.81
N CYS A 483 -20.76 -1.82 -2.30
CA CYS A 483 -22.11 -2.37 -2.29
C CYS A 483 -23.07 -1.60 -1.38
N GLU A 484 -22.59 -1.11 -0.24
CA GLU A 484 -23.33 -0.24 0.68
C GLU A 484 -23.63 1.11 0.01
N LYS A 485 -22.63 1.76 -0.57
CA LYS A 485 -22.78 3.06 -1.27
C LYS A 485 -23.69 2.98 -2.50
N ALA A 486 -23.66 1.86 -3.23
CA ALA A 486 -24.45 1.66 -4.44
C ALA A 486 -25.89 1.22 -4.16
N CYS A 487 -26.26 0.89 -2.92
CA CYS A 487 -27.60 0.43 -2.58
C CYS A 487 -28.59 1.62 -2.51
N PRO A 488 -29.53 1.78 -3.45
CA PRO A 488 -30.47 2.90 -3.43
C PRO A 488 -31.46 2.86 -2.27
N GLU A 489 -31.62 1.68 -1.66
CA GLU A 489 -32.53 1.44 -0.53
C GLU A 489 -31.80 1.38 0.81
N GLN A 490 -30.47 1.58 0.83
CA GLN A 490 -29.64 1.50 2.05
C GLN A 490 -29.84 0.18 2.84
N ALA A 491 -30.09 -0.91 2.12
CA ALA A 491 -30.41 -2.23 2.69
C ALA A 491 -29.18 -3.07 3.04
N ILE A 492 -27.96 -2.60 2.73
CA ILE A 492 -26.70 -3.32 2.91
C ILE A 492 -25.88 -2.62 3.98
N VAL A 493 -25.37 -3.38 4.94
CA VAL A 493 -24.38 -2.93 5.94
C VAL A 493 -23.19 -3.89 5.93
N LEU A 494 -21.98 -3.35 6.04
CA LEU A 494 -20.78 -4.16 6.17
C LEU A 494 -20.52 -4.56 7.63
N ALA A 495 -20.19 -5.83 7.86
CA ALA A 495 -19.82 -6.35 9.18
C ALA A 495 -18.38 -6.88 9.17
N PRO A 496 -17.43 -6.23 9.88
CA PRO A 496 -16.07 -6.73 10.02
C PRO A 496 -16.06 -8.06 10.79
N ARG A 497 -15.76 -9.15 10.09
CA ARG A 497 -15.62 -10.49 10.67
C ARG A 497 -14.85 -11.44 9.74
N LEU A 498 -14.50 -12.61 10.23
CA LEU A 498 -14.09 -13.71 9.39
C LEU A 498 -14.72 -15.01 9.90
N GLN A 499 -15.43 -15.73 9.03
CA GLN A 499 -15.79 -17.12 9.26
C GLN A 499 -14.53 -18.00 9.15
N PRO A 500 -14.02 -18.59 10.25
CA PRO A 500 -12.81 -19.39 10.22
C PRO A 500 -12.98 -20.71 9.46
N VAL A 501 -14.17 -21.31 9.48
CA VAL A 501 -14.43 -22.61 8.84
C VAL A 501 -14.38 -22.46 7.31
N PRO A 502 -13.42 -23.10 6.60
CA PRO A 502 -13.18 -22.87 5.18
C PRO A 502 -14.40 -23.17 4.30
N GLU A 503 -15.10 -24.27 4.59
CA GLU A 503 -16.28 -24.70 3.84
C GLU A 503 -17.41 -23.68 3.94
N VAL A 504 -17.65 -23.13 5.14
CA VAL A 504 -18.69 -22.13 5.37
C VAL A 504 -18.29 -20.78 4.76
N ARG A 505 -17.00 -20.41 4.85
CA ARG A 505 -16.49 -19.14 4.31
C ARG A 505 -16.55 -19.11 2.77
N ARG A 506 -16.36 -20.25 2.11
CA ARG A 506 -16.43 -20.41 0.65
C ARG A 506 -17.83 -20.73 0.13
N ALA A 507 -18.74 -21.14 1.01
CA ALA A 507 -20.11 -21.47 0.63
C ALA A 507 -20.85 -20.24 0.09
N VAL A 508 -21.67 -20.48 -0.93
CA VAL A 508 -22.61 -19.49 -1.45
C VAL A 508 -23.74 -19.30 -0.44
N GLN A 509 -23.84 -18.11 0.13
CA GLN A 509 -24.89 -17.73 1.06
C GLN A 509 -25.99 -16.98 0.30
N SER A 510 -27.22 -17.51 0.30
CA SER A 510 -28.38 -16.81 -0.25
C SER A 510 -28.82 -15.72 0.72
N LEU A 511 -28.56 -14.45 0.39
CA LEU A 511 -28.96 -13.31 1.22
C LEU A 511 -30.44 -12.93 1.04
N LYS A 512 -30.97 -13.12 -0.18
CA LYS A 512 -32.40 -12.94 -0.49
C LYS A 512 -32.73 -13.66 -1.78
N ALA A 513 -33.89 -14.32 -1.81
CA ALA A 513 -34.49 -14.83 -3.03
C ALA A 513 -35.97 -14.47 -3.03
N GLU A 514 -36.53 -14.17 -4.20
CA GLU A 514 -37.97 -13.98 -4.35
C GLU A 514 -38.45 -14.42 -5.73
N GLU A 515 -39.76 -14.63 -5.86
CA GLU A 515 -40.38 -14.87 -7.15
C GLU A 515 -40.33 -13.63 -8.04
N ALA A 516 -40.16 -13.86 -9.33
CA ALA A 516 -40.24 -12.80 -10.32
C ALA A 516 -41.69 -12.33 -10.48
N ALA A 517 -41.86 -11.03 -10.70
CA ALA A 517 -43.09 -10.50 -11.25
C ALA A 517 -43.29 -11.04 -12.66
N CYS A 518 -44.49 -11.57 -12.92
CA CYS A 518 -44.91 -12.06 -14.22
C CYS A 518 -45.68 -10.97 -14.97
N CYS A 519 -45.47 -10.90 -16.28
CA CYS A 519 -46.17 -9.96 -17.14
C CYS A 519 -47.69 -10.22 -17.13
N ILE A 520 -48.50 -9.18 -16.90
CA ILE A 520 -49.98 -9.30 -16.90
C ILE A 520 -50.59 -9.70 -18.25
N ARG A 521 -49.81 -9.70 -19.33
CA ARG A 521 -50.28 -10.01 -20.70
C ARG A 521 -49.84 -11.39 -21.19
N CYS A 522 -48.59 -11.79 -20.92
CA CYS A 522 -48.02 -13.05 -21.42
C CYS A 522 -47.47 -13.98 -20.32
N SER A 523 -47.57 -13.57 -19.05
CA SER A 523 -47.05 -14.31 -17.88
C SER A 523 -45.55 -14.55 -17.85
N LYS A 524 -44.78 -13.97 -18.79
CA LYS A 524 -43.31 -14.02 -18.79
C LYS A 524 -42.74 -13.38 -17.50
N PRO A 525 -41.90 -14.08 -16.73
CA PRO A 525 -41.11 -13.48 -15.64
C PRO A 525 -40.19 -12.40 -16.19
N PHE A 526 -40.18 -11.19 -15.61
CA PHE A 526 -39.41 -10.09 -16.19
C PHE A 526 -38.65 -9.19 -15.19
N ALA A 527 -39.01 -9.20 -13.90
CA ALA A 527 -38.35 -8.38 -12.90
C ALA A 527 -38.55 -8.93 -11.48
N PRO A 528 -37.75 -8.54 -10.48
CA PRO A 528 -38.04 -8.82 -9.07
C PRO A 528 -39.39 -8.21 -8.64
N ALA A 529 -40.20 -8.96 -7.92
CA ALA A 529 -41.50 -8.49 -7.43
C ALA A 529 -41.37 -7.29 -6.48
N SER A 530 -40.33 -7.24 -5.66
CA SER A 530 -40.01 -6.11 -4.78
C SER A 530 -39.69 -4.84 -5.55
N LEU A 531 -38.94 -4.93 -6.65
CA LEU A 531 -38.62 -3.80 -7.51
C LEU A 531 -39.88 -3.20 -8.15
N ILE A 532 -40.75 -4.05 -8.70
CA ILE A 532 -42.01 -3.59 -9.31
C ILE A 532 -42.89 -2.87 -8.29
N ARG A 533 -43.06 -3.44 -7.09
CA ARG A 533 -43.81 -2.79 -6.00
C ARG A 533 -43.21 -1.43 -5.63
N ARG A 534 -41.87 -1.33 -5.54
CA ARG A 534 -41.18 -0.08 -5.20
C ARG A 534 -41.37 0.99 -6.28
N ILE A 535 -41.27 0.63 -7.55
CA ILE A 535 -41.50 1.54 -8.68
C ILE A 535 -42.94 2.04 -8.66
N GLN A 536 -43.93 1.16 -8.48
CA GLN A 536 -45.33 1.54 -8.38
C GLN A 536 -45.57 2.52 -7.22
N GLN A 537 -45.00 2.26 -6.04
CA GLN A 537 -45.10 3.15 -4.88
C GLN A 537 -44.48 4.54 -5.15
N LYS A 538 -43.29 4.59 -5.77
CA LYS A 538 -42.63 5.88 -6.08
C LYS A 538 -43.34 6.68 -7.16
N LEU A 539 -44.01 6.02 -8.10
CA LEU A 539 -44.68 6.67 -9.24
C LEU A 539 -46.18 6.94 -9.02
N ALA A 540 -46.79 6.40 -7.96
CA ALA A 540 -48.24 6.48 -7.72
C ALA A 540 -48.82 7.92 -7.72
N GLY A 541 -48.01 8.93 -7.36
CA GLY A 541 -48.43 10.34 -7.35
C GLY A 541 -48.05 11.14 -8.61
N HIS A 542 -47.37 10.54 -9.60
CA HIS A 542 -46.85 11.27 -10.75
C HIS A 542 -47.92 11.42 -11.85
N SER A 543 -48.10 12.64 -12.38
CA SER A 543 -49.11 12.96 -13.40
C SER A 543 -49.08 12.06 -14.64
N HIS A 544 -47.89 11.74 -15.14
CA HIS A 544 -47.68 10.83 -16.29
C HIS A 544 -47.92 9.34 -16.01
N PHE A 545 -48.12 8.93 -14.75
CA PHE A 545 -48.32 7.53 -14.36
C PHE A 545 -49.72 7.26 -13.81
N GLN A 546 -50.72 8.06 -14.21
CA GLN A 546 -52.12 7.79 -13.91
C GLN A 546 -52.75 6.86 -14.97
N ASN A 547 -53.73 6.05 -14.56
CA ASN A 547 -54.56 5.20 -15.44
C ASN A 547 -53.78 4.10 -16.20
N GLU A 548 -54.10 3.83 -17.47
CA GLU A 548 -53.53 2.71 -18.27
C GLU A 548 -51.98 2.72 -18.37
N ALA A 549 -51.35 3.88 -18.19
CA ALA A 549 -49.89 4.00 -18.15
C ALA A 549 -49.26 3.25 -16.96
N ALA A 550 -49.95 3.16 -15.82
CA ALA A 550 -49.48 2.40 -14.66
C ALA A 550 -49.48 0.89 -14.91
N ALA A 551 -50.43 0.37 -15.71
CA ALA A 551 -50.50 -1.05 -16.05
C ALA A 551 -49.28 -1.51 -16.88
N ARG A 552 -48.69 -0.61 -17.67
CA ARG A 552 -47.47 -0.90 -18.46
C ARG A 552 -46.26 -1.24 -17.59
N LEU A 553 -46.21 -0.75 -16.33
CA LEU A 553 -45.16 -1.12 -15.38
C LEU A 553 -45.18 -2.62 -15.04
N LEU A 554 -46.35 -3.27 -15.16
CA LEU A 554 -46.57 -4.69 -14.92
C LEU A 554 -46.41 -5.55 -16.19
N MET A 555 -45.97 -4.95 -17.31
CA MET A 555 -45.72 -5.64 -18.56
C MET A 555 -44.22 -5.85 -18.80
N CYS A 556 -43.85 -7.00 -19.38
CA CYS A 556 -42.49 -7.23 -19.88
C CYS A 556 -42.13 -6.28 -21.04
N GLU A 557 -40.85 -6.21 -21.37
CA GLU A 557 -40.30 -5.38 -22.43
C GLU A 557 -41.03 -5.56 -23.77
N ASP A 558 -41.33 -6.80 -24.16
CA ASP A 558 -42.00 -7.12 -25.42
C ASP A 558 -43.47 -6.64 -25.43
N CYS A 559 -44.19 -6.94 -24.34
CA CYS A 559 -45.61 -6.60 -24.22
C CYS A 559 -45.82 -5.09 -24.08
N ARG A 560 -44.90 -4.41 -23.39
CA ARG A 560 -44.91 -2.95 -23.23
C ARG A 560 -44.72 -2.25 -24.56
N VAL A 561 -43.76 -2.68 -25.38
CA VAL A 561 -43.55 -2.13 -26.73
C VAL A 561 -44.78 -2.37 -27.60
N LYS A 562 -45.30 -3.60 -27.63
CA LYS A 562 -46.53 -3.93 -28.37
C LYS A 562 -47.71 -3.06 -27.97
N ASP A 563 -47.89 -2.82 -26.67
CA ASP A 563 -48.97 -1.98 -26.15
C ASP A 563 -48.86 -0.52 -26.62
N VAL A 564 -47.66 0.06 -26.51
CA VAL A 564 -47.39 1.44 -26.98
C VAL A 564 -47.67 1.59 -28.47
N PHE A 565 -47.19 0.67 -29.31
CA PHE A 565 -47.46 0.73 -30.76
C PHE A 565 -48.93 0.48 -31.10
N THR A 566 -49.63 -0.37 -30.36
CA THR A 566 -51.07 -0.60 -30.57
C THR A 566 -51.86 0.66 -30.23
N ALA A 567 -51.54 1.32 -29.12
CA ALA A 567 -52.15 2.59 -28.73
C ALA A 567 -51.85 3.70 -29.76
N LEU A 568 -50.62 3.77 -30.26
CA LEU A 568 -50.23 4.75 -31.28
C LEU A 568 -50.92 4.52 -32.63
N ALA A 569 -51.08 3.26 -33.05
CA ALA A 569 -51.81 2.93 -34.26
C ALA A 569 -53.30 3.30 -34.15
N ALA A 570 -53.86 3.24 -32.94
CA ALA A 570 -55.24 3.61 -32.66
C ALA A 570 -55.46 5.14 -32.58
N ASP A 571 -54.49 5.89 -32.06
CA ASP A 571 -54.50 7.38 -32.03
C ASP A 571 -53.11 7.96 -32.36
N PRO A 572 -52.78 8.14 -33.65
CA PRO A 572 -51.49 8.68 -34.08
C PRO A 572 -51.25 10.13 -33.61
N ALA A 573 -52.32 10.90 -33.35
CA ALA A 573 -52.23 12.30 -32.92
C ALA A 573 -51.91 12.44 -31.43
N ALA A 574 -51.98 11.36 -30.63
CA ALA A 574 -51.65 11.37 -29.21
C ALA A 574 -50.21 11.83 -28.92
N GLN A 575 -49.26 11.62 -29.84
CA GLN A 575 -47.87 12.09 -29.68
C GLN A 575 -47.71 13.61 -29.74
N LEU A 576 -48.72 14.33 -30.26
CA LEU A 576 -48.71 15.80 -30.38
C LEU A 576 -49.25 16.50 -29.13
N LYS A 577 -49.80 15.74 -28.17
CA LYS A 577 -50.28 16.24 -26.89
C LYS A 577 -49.16 16.09 -25.85
N ILE A 578 -48.33 17.13 -25.73
CA ILE A 578 -47.32 17.25 -24.66
C ILE A 578 -47.99 17.83 -23.41
#